data_AF-A0A1Y0C3L2-F1
#
_entry.id   AF-A0A1Y0C3L2-F1
#
_cell.length_a   1.000
_cell.length_b   1.000
_cell.length_c   1.000
_cell.angle_alpha   90.00
_cell.angle_beta   90.00
_cell.angle_gamma   90.00
#
_symmetry.space_group_name_H-M   'P 1'
#
loop_
_entity.id
_entity.type
_entity.pdbx_description
1 polymer ?
#
loop_
_entity_poly.entity_id
_entity_poly.type
_entity_poly.pdbx_seq_one_letter_code
_entity_poly.pdbx_strand_id
1 'polypeptide(L)'
;MTDEIAGGDPGVDLGVDPDVDVAAVPELDDGELGAVLEALLLVVDTPVTIDALASATEQPAYRIAAKLRLMAEELVARDSGIDLREAGGGWRMYTRARYAPYVERLLLDGARSTLTRAALETLAVVAYRQPVTRARVSAVRGVNVDAVMRTLLARGLITEAGTDPDTGATAFATTELFLERLGLSSLTDLPDIAPLLPDVDVIDDLSETLGDEPRFAKLGGGSPKSDQPQTFDVDKD
;
A
#
# COMPACT_ATOMS: atom_id res chain seq x y z
N MET A 1 -14.43 64.12 -70.82
CA MET A 1 -14.60 63.63 -69.45
C MET A 1 -14.52 62.12 -69.55
N THR A 2 -13.39 61.58 -69.06
CA THR A 2 -13.03 60.16 -68.84
C THR A 2 -12.88 59.22 -70.03
N ASP A 3 -11.62 59.15 -70.51
CA ASP A 3 -10.74 57.97 -70.70
C ASP A 3 -10.91 56.89 -69.58
N GLU A 4 -10.54 55.60 -69.64
CA GLU A 4 -9.53 54.88 -70.44
C GLU A 4 -9.62 53.34 -70.15
N ILE A 5 -9.11 52.53 -71.10
CA ILE A 5 -8.48 51.17 -71.05
C ILE A 5 -9.16 49.92 -70.46
N ALA A 6 -9.25 48.93 -71.35
CA ALA A 6 -9.25 47.49 -71.06
C ALA A 6 -7.81 46.94 -71.00
N GLY A 7 -7.55 45.98 -70.10
CA GLY A 7 -6.35 45.15 -70.08
C GLY A 7 -6.41 44.07 -68.99
N GLY A 8 -6.43 42.78 -69.38
CA GLY A 8 -5.99 41.64 -68.52
C GLY A 8 -4.46 41.68 -68.36
N ASP A 9 -3.77 41.02 -67.43
CA ASP A 9 -3.80 39.71 -66.73
C ASP A 9 -2.74 39.87 -65.57
N PRO A 10 -2.29 38.90 -64.72
CA PRO A 10 -2.76 37.57 -64.36
C PRO A 10 -2.97 37.38 -62.84
N GLY A 11 -3.44 36.18 -62.48
CA GLY A 11 -3.65 35.72 -61.11
C GLY A 11 -2.41 35.84 -60.21
N VAL A 12 -2.66 36.35 -59.01
CA VAL A 12 -1.79 36.11 -57.86
C VAL A 12 -2.24 34.76 -57.30
N ASP A 13 -1.60 33.71 -57.78
CA ASP A 13 -1.61 32.40 -57.14
C ASP A 13 -0.83 32.54 -55.82
N LEU A 14 -1.56 32.89 -54.76
CA LEU A 14 -1.08 32.67 -53.40
C LEU A 14 -1.14 31.16 -53.19
N GLY A 15 -0.09 30.48 -53.66
CA GLY A 15 0.15 29.06 -53.43
C GLY A 15 0.15 28.78 -51.94
N VAL A 16 -1.04 28.49 -51.41
CA VAL A 16 -1.20 27.76 -50.18
C VAL A 16 -1.04 26.31 -50.60
N ASP A 17 0.15 25.76 -50.36
CA ASP A 17 0.41 24.34 -50.50
C ASP A 17 -0.76 23.57 -49.84
N PRO A 18 -1.49 22.70 -50.58
CA PRO A 18 -2.57 21.91 -50.02
C PRO A 18 -2.08 20.78 -49.10
N ASP A 19 -0.76 20.67 -48.89
CA ASP A 19 -0.11 19.63 -48.10
C ASP A 19 0.30 20.10 -46.71
N VAL A 20 -0.49 20.96 -46.06
CA VAL A 20 -0.51 20.94 -44.59
C VAL A 20 -1.34 19.71 -44.21
N ASP A 21 -0.64 18.58 -44.16
CA ASP A 21 -1.09 17.33 -43.55
C ASP A 21 -1.34 17.62 -42.06
N VAL A 22 -2.49 18.22 -41.76
CA VAL A 22 -3.05 18.26 -40.41
C VAL A 22 -3.46 16.83 -40.14
N ALA A 23 -2.52 16.02 -39.68
CA ALA A 23 -2.76 14.66 -39.22
C ALA A 23 -3.96 14.72 -38.28
N ALA A 24 -5.13 14.32 -38.78
CA ALA A 24 -6.37 14.33 -38.04
C ALA A 24 -6.25 13.24 -36.98
N VAL A 25 -5.76 13.64 -35.82
CA VAL A 25 -5.80 12.83 -34.60
C VAL A 25 -7.26 12.38 -34.44
N PRO A 26 -7.53 11.08 -34.21
CA PRO A 26 -8.90 10.62 -34.08
C PRO A 26 -9.64 11.46 -33.04
N GLU A 27 -10.69 12.15 -33.49
CA GLU A 27 -11.52 13.00 -32.63
C GLU A 27 -12.28 12.08 -31.68
N LEU A 28 -11.83 12.01 -30.43
CA LEU A 28 -12.64 11.47 -29.34
C LEU A 28 -13.92 12.31 -29.28
N ASP A 29 -15.07 11.66 -29.38
CA ASP A 29 -16.33 12.37 -29.18
C ASP A 29 -16.43 12.90 -27.74
N ASP A 30 -17.33 13.86 -27.49
CA ASP A 30 -17.42 14.52 -26.18
C ASP A 30 -17.73 13.56 -25.02
N GLY A 31 -18.45 12.47 -25.30
CA GLY A 31 -18.78 11.44 -24.32
C GLY A 31 -17.58 10.55 -24.02
N GLU A 32 -16.92 10.06 -25.06
CA GLU A 32 -15.72 9.24 -24.99
C GLU A 32 -14.57 9.98 -24.30
N LEU A 33 -14.35 11.26 -24.64
CA LEU A 33 -13.36 12.10 -23.97
C LEU A 33 -13.63 12.21 -22.46
N GLY A 34 -14.90 12.34 -22.07
CA GLY A 34 -15.29 12.36 -20.66
C GLY A 34 -14.93 11.07 -19.93
N ALA A 35 -15.26 9.92 -20.54
CA ALA A 35 -14.95 8.60 -19.99
C ALA A 35 -13.44 8.36 -19.86
N VAL A 36 -12.66 8.77 -20.87
CA VAL A 36 -11.20 8.69 -20.85
C VAL A 36 -10.62 9.55 -19.73
N LEU A 37 -11.05 10.80 -19.60
CA LEU A 37 -10.58 11.69 -18.55
C LEU A 37 -10.95 11.19 -17.15
N GLU A 38 -12.15 10.63 -16.98
CA GLU A 38 -12.56 10.01 -15.71
C GLU A 38 -11.64 8.84 -15.33
N ALA A 39 -11.32 7.96 -16.30
CA ALA A 39 -10.42 6.84 -16.08
C ALA A 39 -9.00 7.29 -15.69
N LEU A 40 -8.45 8.31 -16.38
CA LEU A 40 -7.14 8.87 -16.07
C LEU A 40 -7.11 9.49 -14.66
N LEU A 41 -8.13 10.29 -14.33
CA LEU A 41 -8.24 10.96 -13.04
C LEU A 41 -8.48 10.01 -11.85
N LEU A 42 -9.01 8.81 -12.11
CA LEU A 42 -9.21 7.78 -11.09
C LEU A 42 -7.89 7.14 -10.64
N VAL A 43 -6.93 6.99 -11.56
CA VAL A 43 -5.67 6.24 -11.31
C VAL A 43 -4.59 7.12 -10.69
N VAL A 44 -4.65 8.43 -10.89
CA VAL A 44 -3.59 9.37 -10.50
C VAL A 44 -3.60 9.66 -8.99
N ASP A 45 -2.41 9.63 -8.39
CA ASP A 45 -2.20 9.86 -6.95
C ASP A 45 -1.72 11.29 -6.63
N THR A 46 -1.56 12.13 -7.65
CA THR A 46 -1.12 13.53 -7.60
C THR A 46 -1.90 14.38 -8.62
N PRO A 47 -2.03 15.71 -8.43
CA PRO A 47 -2.69 16.58 -9.40
C PRO A 47 -2.01 16.53 -10.77
N VAL A 48 -2.81 16.37 -11.84
CA VAL A 48 -2.32 16.25 -13.21
C VAL A 48 -2.61 17.51 -14.01
N THR A 49 -1.62 18.02 -14.73
CA THR A 49 -1.76 19.25 -15.52
C THR A 49 -2.63 19.03 -16.76
N ILE A 50 -3.23 20.11 -17.26
CA ILE A 50 -3.99 20.09 -18.52
C ILE A 50 -3.11 19.62 -19.67
N ASP A 51 -1.85 20.07 -19.72
CA ASP A 51 -0.91 19.69 -20.79
C ASP A 51 -0.58 18.20 -20.77
N ALA A 52 -0.46 17.59 -19.59
CA ALA A 52 -0.22 16.15 -19.47
C ALA A 52 -1.44 15.34 -19.95
N LEU A 53 -2.66 15.77 -19.58
CA LEU A 53 -3.90 15.14 -20.05
C LEU A 53 -4.10 15.34 -21.56
N ALA A 54 -3.79 16.52 -22.09
CA ALA A 54 -3.83 16.83 -23.52
C ALA A 54 -2.87 15.94 -24.31
N SER A 55 -1.64 15.77 -23.82
CA SER A 55 -0.65 14.87 -24.41
C SER A 55 -1.11 13.41 -24.38
N ALA A 56 -1.64 12.94 -23.24
CA ALA A 56 -2.09 11.55 -23.08
C ALA A 56 -3.34 11.19 -23.90
N THR A 57 -4.20 12.16 -24.18
CA THR A 57 -5.44 11.97 -24.96
C THR A 57 -5.28 12.39 -26.43
N GLU A 58 -4.13 12.97 -26.78
CA GLU A 58 -3.87 13.60 -28.08
C GLU A 58 -4.92 14.67 -28.45
N GLN A 59 -5.55 15.31 -27.45
CA GLN A 59 -6.57 16.35 -27.66
C GLN A 59 -6.04 17.75 -27.35
N PRO A 60 -6.64 18.81 -27.93
CA PRO A 60 -6.26 20.18 -27.62
C PRO A 60 -6.46 20.54 -26.14
N ALA A 61 -5.49 21.23 -25.53
CA ALA A 61 -5.53 21.64 -24.11
C ALA A 61 -6.78 22.45 -23.73
N TYR A 62 -7.29 23.31 -24.62
CA TYR A 62 -8.51 24.08 -24.38
C TYR A 62 -9.75 23.18 -24.23
N ARG A 63 -9.81 22.07 -24.99
CA ARG A 63 -10.91 21.10 -24.98
C ARG A 63 -10.89 20.30 -23.68
N ILE A 64 -9.70 19.90 -23.24
CA ILE A 64 -9.48 19.26 -21.93
C ILE A 64 -9.93 20.18 -20.79
N ALA A 65 -9.48 21.43 -20.79
CA ALA A 65 -9.86 22.41 -19.77
C ALA A 65 -11.38 22.63 -19.70
N ALA A 66 -12.04 22.76 -20.86
CA ALA A 66 -13.49 22.89 -20.93
C ALA A 66 -14.21 21.64 -20.40
N LYS A 67 -13.75 20.44 -20.80
CA LYS A 67 -14.37 19.18 -20.39
C LYS A 67 -14.21 18.93 -18.89
N LEU A 68 -13.05 19.23 -18.30
CA LEU A 68 -12.80 19.09 -16.86
C LEU A 68 -13.72 20.00 -16.02
N ARG A 69 -13.93 21.25 -16.46
CA ARG A 69 -14.87 22.18 -15.80
C ARG A 69 -16.30 21.65 -15.87
N LEU A 70 -16.73 21.19 -17.04
CA LEU A 70 -18.06 20.61 -17.22
C LEU A 70 -18.26 19.38 -16.31
N MET A 71 -17.29 18.46 -16.27
CA MET A 71 -17.33 17.29 -15.38
C MET A 71 -17.41 17.70 -13.91
N ALA A 72 -16.67 18.73 -13.49
CA ALA A 72 -16.74 19.25 -12.13
C ALA A 72 -18.14 19.81 -11.80
N GLU A 73 -18.75 20.55 -12.72
CA GLU A 73 -20.12 21.06 -12.58
C GLU A 73 -21.15 19.92 -12.51
N GLU A 74 -21.03 18.90 -13.36
CA GLU A 74 -21.91 17.72 -13.36
C GLU A 74 -21.83 16.94 -12.04
N LEU A 75 -20.62 16.78 -11.48
CA LEU A 75 -20.41 16.16 -10.17
C LEU A 75 -21.08 16.95 -9.04
N VAL A 76 -21.05 18.29 -9.11
CA VAL A 76 -21.74 19.17 -8.17
C VAL A 76 -23.26 19.08 -8.34
N ALA A 77 -23.76 19.14 -9.58
CA ALA A 77 -25.19 19.14 -9.90
C ALA A 77 -25.90 17.86 -9.43
N ARG A 78 -25.24 16.70 -9.49
CA ARG A 78 -25.77 15.42 -9.00
C ARG A 78 -25.51 15.16 -7.51
N ASP A 79 -25.01 16.16 -6.78
CA ASP A 79 -24.62 16.07 -5.38
C ASP A 79 -23.65 14.91 -5.07
N SER A 80 -22.69 14.66 -5.97
CA SER A 80 -21.73 13.55 -5.87
C SER A 80 -20.86 13.62 -4.62
N GLY A 81 -20.49 12.45 -4.09
CA GLY A 81 -19.45 12.31 -3.07
C GLY A 81 -18.03 12.61 -3.55
N ILE A 82 -17.84 12.63 -4.86
CA ILE A 82 -16.58 12.99 -5.53
C ILE A 82 -16.64 14.48 -5.88
N ASP A 83 -15.50 15.15 -5.73
CA ASP A 83 -15.28 16.56 -6.02
C ASP A 83 -14.04 16.71 -6.90
N LEU A 84 -14.22 17.17 -8.14
CA LEU A 84 -13.12 17.39 -9.08
C LEU A 84 -12.62 18.83 -8.92
N ARG A 85 -11.37 19.00 -8.50
CA ARG A 85 -10.81 20.33 -8.17
C ARG A 85 -9.51 20.60 -8.92
N GLU A 86 -9.29 21.87 -9.21
CA GLU A 86 -8.00 22.40 -9.63
C GLU A 86 -7.18 22.78 -8.39
N ALA A 87 -6.02 22.15 -8.20
CA ALA A 87 -5.10 22.40 -7.09
C ALA A 87 -3.65 22.25 -7.55
N GLY A 88 -2.78 23.17 -7.11
CA GLY A 88 -1.35 23.10 -7.42
C GLY A 88 -1.01 23.21 -8.92
N GLY A 89 -1.87 23.82 -9.73
CA GLY A 89 -1.71 23.91 -11.19
C GLY A 89 -2.13 22.65 -11.96
N GLY A 90 -2.81 21.71 -11.31
CA GLY A 90 -3.35 20.50 -11.93
C GLY A 90 -4.75 20.15 -11.42
N TRP A 91 -5.32 19.10 -11.98
CA TRP A 91 -6.65 18.60 -11.68
C TRP A 91 -6.59 17.26 -10.97
N ARG A 92 -7.50 17.06 -10.00
CA ARG A 92 -7.62 15.81 -9.25
C ARG A 92 -9.01 15.61 -8.67
N MET A 93 -9.42 14.34 -8.55
CA MET A 93 -10.60 13.94 -7.80
C MET A 93 -10.32 13.84 -6.30
N TYR A 94 -11.20 14.42 -5.50
CA TYR A 94 -11.20 14.38 -4.05
C TYR A 94 -12.52 13.85 -3.52
N THR A 95 -12.57 13.44 -2.26
CA THR A 95 -13.82 13.24 -1.55
C THR A 95 -14.37 14.58 -1.08
N ARG A 96 -15.69 14.76 -1.14
CA ARG A 96 -16.34 15.98 -0.66
C ARG A 96 -16.29 16.04 0.86
N ALA A 97 -15.96 17.21 1.41
CA ALA A 97 -15.68 17.41 2.83
C ALA A 97 -16.79 16.92 3.79
N ARG A 98 -18.06 17.05 3.41
CA ARG A 98 -19.20 16.56 4.22
C ARG A 98 -19.19 15.04 4.45
N TYR A 99 -18.48 14.28 3.62
CA TYR A 99 -18.34 12.83 3.76
C TYR A 99 -17.06 12.40 4.49
N ALA A 100 -16.23 13.35 4.95
CA ALA A 100 -15.02 13.05 5.70
C ALA A 100 -15.24 12.07 6.88
N PRO A 101 -16.31 12.19 7.71
CA PRO A 101 -16.54 11.25 8.82
C PRO A 101 -16.72 9.79 8.38
N TYR A 102 -17.28 9.56 7.19
CA TYR A 102 -17.49 8.21 6.65
C TYR A 102 -16.20 7.63 6.07
N VAL A 103 -15.41 8.46 5.38
CA VAL A 103 -14.10 8.09 4.85
C VAL A 103 -13.15 7.76 6.01
N GLU A 104 -13.13 8.61 7.03
CA GLU A 104 -12.38 8.39 8.27
C GLU A 104 -12.80 7.07 8.90
N ARG A 105 -14.10 6.83 9.11
CA ARG A 105 -14.57 5.57 9.68
C ARG A 105 -14.17 4.37 8.84
N LEU A 106 -14.24 4.40 7.51
CA LEU A 106 -13.79 3.27 6.67
C LEU A 106 -12.28 3.03 6.80
N LEU A 107 -11.48 4.09 6.78
CA LEU A 107 -10.03 4.01 6.92
C LEU A 107 -9.62 3.58 8.35
N LEU A 108 -10.40 3.96 9.37
CA LEU A 108 -10.17 3.65 10.78
C LEU A 108 -10.76 2.30 11.22
N ASP A 109 -11.88 1.87 10.64
CA ASP A 109 -12.49 0.56 10.88
C ASP A 109 -11.63 -0.58 10.29
N GLY A 110 -10.69 -0.26 9.40
CA GLY A 110 -9.57 -1.12 8.99
C GLY A 110 -8.23 -0.82 9.69
N ALA A 111 -8.06 0.39 10.24
CA ALA A 111 -6.81 0.81 10.87
C ALA A 111 -6.84 0.66 12.40
N ARG A 112 -6.38 -0.51 12.83
CA ARG A 112 -5.64 -0.73 14.09
C ARG A 112 -6.49 -0.57 15.36
N SER A 113 -7.09 -1.66 15.81
CA SER A 113 -7.32 -1.85 17.25
C SER A 113 -6.03 -1.48 17.99
N THR A 114 -6.13 -0.70 19.06
CA THR A 114 -4.99 -0.42 19.95
C THR A 114 -4.25 -1.72 20.20
N LEU A 115 -2.91 -1.73 20.06
CA LEU A 115 -2.15 -2.94 20.39
C LEU A 115 -2.55 -3.37 21.79
N THR A 116 -2.94 -4.64 21.93
CA THR A 116 -3.24 -5.18 23.25
C THR A 116 -1.99 -5.09 24.11
N ARG A 117 -2.15 -5.11 25.43
CA ARG A 117 -1.02 -5.14 26.35
C ARG A 117 -0.02 -6.24 25.99
N ALA A 118 -0.51 -7.44 25.65
CA ALA A 118 0.35 -8.54 25.22
C ALA A 118 1.14 -8.23 23.94
N ALA A 119 0.57 -7.46 23.01
CA ALA A 119 1.25 -7.05 21.80
C ALA A 119 2.28 -5.94 22.04
N LEU A 120 2.00 -5.00 22.93
CA LEU A 120 2.97 -4.00 23.37
C LEU A 120 4.15 -4.63 24.11
N GLU A 121 3.88 -5.59 25.01
CA GLU A 121 4.92 -6.33 25.71
C GLU A 121 5.80 -7.14 24.74
N THR A 122 5.23 -7.79 23.72
CA THR A 122 6.02 -8.48 22.68
C THR A 122 6.85 -7.49 21.86
N LEU A 123 6.25 -6.38 21.44
CA LEU A 123 6.94 -5.36 20.64
C LEU A 123 8.13 -4.77 21.40
N ALA A 124 7.97 -4.54 22.71
CA ALA A 124 9.06 -4.09 23.57
C ALA A 124 10.21 -5.12 23.60
N VAL A 125 9.93 -6.42 23.75
CA VAL A 125 10.98 -7.44 23.71
C VAL A 125 11.75 -7.40 22.38
N VAL A 126 11.06 -7.22 21.25
CA VAL A 126 11.72 -7.09 19.94
C VAL A 126 12.57 -5.81 19.88
N ALA A 127 12.03 -4.65 20.26
CA ALA A 127 12.74 -3.37 20.19
C ALA A 127 14.04 -3.36 21.01
N TYR A 128 14.05 -3.98 22.19
CA TYR A 128 15.22 -3.99 23.08
C TYR A 128 16.19 -5.15 22.84
N ARG A 129 15.78 -6.23 22.17
CA ARG A 129 16.64 -7.41 21.93
C ARG A 129 16.91 -7.69 20.46
N GLN A 130 16.49 -6.83 19.55
CA GLN A 130 16.74 -7.03 18.14
C GLN A 130 18.25 -7.08 17.82
N PRO A 131 18.68 -7.90 16.85
CA PRO A 131 17.86 -8.87 16.10
C PRO A 131 17.51 -10.11 16.96
N VAL A 132 16.22 -10.52 16.97
CA VAL A 132 15.73 -11.60 17.85
C VAL A 132 14.84 -12.62 17.14
N THR A 133 14.97 -13.90 17.45
CA THR A 133 14.13 -14.97 16.88
C THR A 133 12.77 -15.09 17.58
N ARG A 134 11.77 -15.59 16.85
CA ARG A 134 10.43 -15.89 17.40
C ARG A 134 10.49 -16.79 18.64
N ALA A 135 11.37 -17.79 18.64
CA ALA A 135 11.54 -18.71 19.76
C ALA A 135 12.05 -17.98 21.02
N ARG A 136 13.06 -17.13 20.87
CA ARG A 136 13.62 -16.34 21.98
C ARG A 136 12.61 -15.33 22.54
N VAL A 137 11.80 -14.71 21.69
CA VAL A 137 10.69 -13.84 22.13
C VAL A 137 9.65 -14.63 22.92
N SER A 138 9.29 -15.84 22.46
CA SER A 138 8.34 -16.72 23.18
C SER A 138 8.87 -17.13 24.55
N ALA A 139 10.17 -17.45 24.65
CA ALA A 139 10.82 -17.81 25.90
C ALA A 139 10.80 -16.67 26.92
N VAL A 140 11.16 -15.44 26.50
CA VAL A 140 11.12 -14.24 27.36
C VAL A 140 9.69 -13.94 27.85
N ARG A 141 8.68 -14.15 26.99
CA ARG A 141 7.28 -13.90 27.35
C ARG A 141 6.63 -15.05 28.13
N GLY A 142 7.23 -16.25 28.13
CA GLY A 142 6.68 -17.45 28.76
C GLY A 142 5.36 -17.95 28.15
N VAL A 143 4.96 -17.43 26.98
CA VAL A 143 3.70 -17.75 26.29
C VAL A 143 3.90 -17.81 24.79
N ASN A 144 2.96 -18.43 24.06
CA ASN A 144 2.98 -18.44 22.59
C ASN A 144 2.74 -17.01 22.05
N VAL A 145 3.65 -16.55 21.18
CA VAL A 145 3.64 -15.21 20.57
C VAL A 145 3.26 -15.19 19.09
N ASP A 146 2.93 -16.33 18.47
CA ASP A 146 2.74 -16.46 17.01
C ASP A 146 1.69 -15.49 16.44
N ALA A 147 0.53 -15.41 17.07
CA ALA A 147 -0.54 -14.52 16.63
C ALA A 147 -0.16 -13.05 16.76
N VAL A 148 0.60 -12.71 17.82
CA VAL A 148 1.07 -11.35 18.07
C VAL A 148 2.16 -10.97 17.08
N MET A 149 3.14 -11.84 16.83
CA MET A 149 4.21 -11.63 15.86
C MET A 149 3.63 -11.41 14.45
N ARG A 150 2.67 -12.25 14.03
CA ARG A 150 1.96 -12.08 12.76
C ARG A 150 1.23 -10.73 12.69
N THR A 151 0.62 -10.30 13.80
CA THR A 151 -0.07 -9.00 13.86
C THR A 151 0.90 -7.82 13.79
N LEU A 152 2.06 -7.91 14.45
CA LEU A 152 3.08 -6.87 14.43
C LEU A 152 3.73 -6.75 13.04
N LEU A 153 4.01 -7.87 12.37
CA LEU A 153 4.46 -7.93 10.98
C LEU A 153 3.43 -7.33 10.01
N ALA A 154 2.17 -7.76 10.12
CA ALA A 154 1.09 -7.24 9.26
C ALA A 154 0.86 -5.73 9.44
N ARG A 155 1.18 -5.20 10.62
CA ARG A 155 1.12 -3.75 10.92
C ARG A 155 2.39 -3.00 10.54
N GLY A 156 3.41 -3.70 10.04
CA GLY A 156 4.69 -3.12 9.65
C GLY A 156 5.49 -2.53 10.81
N LEU A 157 5.21 -2.92 12.07
CA LEU A 157 5.95 -2.44 13.23
C LEU A 157 7.26 -3.22 13.46
N ILE A 158 7.31 -4.44 12.94
CA ILE A 158 8.51 -5.29 12.90
C ILE A 158 8.67 -5.86 11.50
N THR A 159 9.89 -6.28 11.16
CA THR A 159 10.28 -6.90 9.90
C THR A 159 11.28 -8.03 10.14
N GLU A 160 11.46 -8.90 9.15
CA GLU A 160 12.53 -9.89 9.15
C GLU A 160 13.89 -9.20 9.00
N ALA A 161 14.86 -9.64 9.81
CA ALA A 161 16.20 -9.08 9.93
C ALA A 161 17.25 -10.19 9.71
N GLY A 162 17.03 -11.03 8.70
CA GLY A 162 17.89 -12.15 8.35
C GLY A 162 17.64 -13.40 9.20
N THR A 163 18.67 -14.23 9.33
CA THR A 163 18.63 -15.50 10.08
C THR A 163 19.65 -15.49 11.19
N ASP A 164 19.26 -16.04 12.33
CA ASP A 164 20.13 -16.28 13.47
C ASP A 164 21.24 -17.28 13.07
N PRO A 165 22.53 -16.96 13.31
CA PRO A 165 23.64 -17.75 12.81
C PRO A 165 23.79 -19.11 13.50
N ASP A 166 23.34 -19.23 14.75
CA ASP A 166 23.49 -20.44 15.55
C ASP A 166 22.34 -21.43 15.29
N THR A 167 21.12 -20.92 15.14
CA THR A 167 19.91 -21.72 15.00
C THR A 167 19.35 -21.80 13.58
N GLY A 168 19.78 -20.89 12.68
CA GLY A 168 19.24 -20.74 11.33
C GLY A 168 17.81 -20.19 11.27
N ALA A 169 17.22 -19.81 12.41
CA ALA A 169 15.86 -19.31 12.48
C ALA A 169 15.75 -17.85 12.04
N THR A 170 14.61 -17.45 11.46
CA THR A 170 14.36 -16.05 11.10
C THR A 170 14.44 -15.13 12.32
N ALA A 171 15.25 -14.08 12.22
CA ALA A 171 15.37 -13.02 13.19
C ALA A 171 14.46 -11.84 12.81
N PHE A 172 14.03 -11.06 13.80
CA PHE A 172 13.13 -9.92 13.63
C PHE A 172 13.72 -8.65 14.25
N ALA A 173 13.39 -7.50 13.67
CA ALA A 173 13.73 -6.16 14.16
C ALA A 173 12.56 -5.19 13.94
N THR A 174 12.57 -4.05 14.64
CA THR A 174 11.61 -2.96 14.42
C THR A 174 11.89 -2.20 13.13
N THR A 175 10.87 -1.52 12.61
CA THR A 175 10.94 -0.73 11.38
C THR A 175 11.02 0.78 11.67
N GLU A 176 11.22 1.59 10.64
CA GLU A 176 11.08 3.06 10.73
C GLU A 176 9.68 3.49 11.18
N LEU A 177 8.63 2.77 10.74
CA LEU A 177 7.25 3.02 11.16
C LEU A 177 7.07 2.88 12.68
N PHE A 178 7.84 2.03 13.35
CA PHE A 178 7.84 1.95 14.81
C PHE A 178 8.39 3.24 15.45
N LEU A 179 9.53 3.76 14.96
CA LEU A 179 10.15 4.98 15.45
C LEU A 179 9.25 6.20 15.25
N GLU A 180 8.67 6.34 14.07
CA GLU A 180 7.70 7.40 13.75
C GLU A 180 6.50 7.38 14.71
N ARG A 181 5.98 6.19 15.04
CA ARG A 181 4.83 6.02 15.94
C ARG A 181 5.16 6.29 17.39
N LEU A 182 6.41 6.10 17.79
CA LEU A 182 6.91 6.39 19.13
C LEU A 182 7.41 7.85 19.26
N GLY A 183 7.53 8.58 18.15
CA GLY A 183 8.06 9.94 18.12
C GLY A 183 9.56 10.02 18.42
N LEU A 184 10.31 8.95 18.08
CA LEU A 184 11.75 8.85 18.30
C LEU A 184 12.51 9.07 16.99
N SER A 185 13.69 9.67 17.09
CA SER A 185 14.61 9.83 15.95
C SER A 185 15.46 8.59 15.71
N SER A 186 15.72 7.79 16.74
CA SER A 186 16.48 6.55 16.62
C SER A 186 16.17 5.56 17.75
N LEU A 187 16.64 4.33 17.60
CA LEU A 187 16.53 3.29 18.64
C LEU A 187 17.37 3.60 19.88
N THR A 188 18.42 4.42 19.79
CA THR A 188 19.22 4.82 20.95
C THR A 188 18.46 5.78 21.87
N ASP A 189 17.36 6.37 21.39
CA ASP A 189 16.50 7.24 22.17
C ASP A 189 15.49 6.44 23.02
N LEU A 190 15.49 5.10 22.91
CA LEU A 190 14.67 4.24 23.76
C LEU A 190 15.13 4.33 25.22
N PRO A 191 14.21 4.47 26.20
CA PRO A 191 14.58 4.50 27.61
C PRO A 191 15.35 3.24 28.01
N ASP A 192 16.41 3.39 28.80
CA ASP A 192 17.25 2.26 29.18
C ASP A 192 16.53 1.37 30.22
N ILE A 193 15.87 0.30 29.75
CA ILE A 193 15.24 -0.71 30.62
C ILE A 193 16.08 -2.00 30.72
N ALA A 194 17.30 -1.99 30.17
CA ALA A 194 18.21 -3.14 30.15
C ALA A 194 18.39 -3.84 31.52
N PRO A 195 18.36 -3.17 32.70
CA PRO A 195 18.55 -3.87 33.98
C PRO A 195 17.41 -4.80 34.42
N LEU A 196 16.25 -4.82 33.74
CA LEU A 196 15.05 -5.59 34.16
C LEU A 196 14.71 -6.76 33.24
N LEU A 197 15.53 -6.99 32.22
CA LEU A 197 15.36 -8.07 31.25
C LEU A 197 16.34 -9.19 31.60
N PRO A 198 15.88 -10.44 31.84
CA PRO A 198 16.79 -11.52 32.23
C PRO A 198 17.86 -11.77 31.15
N ASP A 199 19.11 -11.92 31.57
CA ASP A 199 20.25 -12.15 30.69
C ASP A 199 20.10 -13.46 29.92
N VAL A 200 20.66 -13.46 28.70
CA VAL A 200 20.58 -14.56 27.74
C VAL A 200 21.15 -15.86 28.30
N ASP A 201 22.23 -15.77 29.08
CA ASP A 201 22.92 -16.93 29.64
C ASP A 201 22.03 -17.71 30.64
N VAL A 202 21.06 -17.04 31.26
CA VAL A 202 20.12 -17.66 32.20
C VAL A 202 19.01 -18.43 31.46
N ILE A 203 18.72 -18.07 30.20
CA ILE A 203 17.67 -18.73 29.39
C ILE A 203 18.17 -20.06 28.83
N ASP A 204 19.44 -20.13 28.44
CA ASP A 204 20.04 -21.37 27.94
C ASP A 204 20.09 -22.42 29.08
N ASP A 205 20.50 -22.02 30.29
CA ASP A 205 20.47 -22.85 31.51
C ASP A 205 19.06 -23.35 31.89
N LEU A 206 18.03 -22.49 31.73
CA LEU A 206 16.63 -22.87 31.99
C LEU A 206 16.08 -23.83 30.94
N SER A 207 16.52 -23.72 29.68
CA SER A 207 16.11 -24.62 28.60
C SER A 207 16.71 -26.03 28.76
N GLU A 208 17.95 -26.12 29.24
CA GLU A 208 18.61 -27.39 29.56
C GLU A 208 17.97 -28.07 30.78
N THR A 209 17.65 -27.32 31.84
CA THR A 209 17.01 -27.87 33.05
C THR A 209 15.53 -28.27 32.85
N LEU A 210 14.79 -27.62 31.95
CA LEU A 210 13.41 -28.00 31.61
C LEU A 210 13.32 -29.29 30.79
N GLY A 211 14.39 -29.65 30.06
CA GLY A 211 14.48 -30.93 29.33
C GLY A 211 14.62 -32.16 30.24
N ASP A 212 15.22 -31.97 31.43
CA ASP A 212 15.49 -33.04 32.41
C ASP A 212 14.35 -33.26 33.41
N GLU A 213 13.29 -32.45 33.38
CA GLU A 213 12.15 -32.62 34.28
C GLU A 213 11.19 -33.74 33.82
N PRO A 214 10.97 -34.80 34.63
CA PRO A 214 10.20 -36.00 34.23
C PRO A 214 8.70 -35.73 33.97
N ARG A 215 8.22 -34.52 34.24
CA ARG A 215 6.84 -34.07 33.97
C ARG A 215 6.61 -33.68 32.50
N PHE A 216 7.65 -33.33 31.75
CA PHE A 216 7.54 -32.93 30.33
C PHE A 216 8.00 -34.01 29.33
N ALA A 217 8.66 -35.09 29.79
CA ALA A 217 9.15 -36.19 28.95
C ALA A 217 8.06 -36.99 28.19
N LYS A 218 6.77 -36.77 28.46
CA LYS A 218 5.66 -37.56 27.88
C LYS A 218 4.99 -36.97 26.63
N LEU A 219 5.49 -35.86 26.06
CA LEU A 219 4.91 -35.30 24.83
C LEU A 219 5.70 -35.60 23.53
N GLY A 220 6.84 -36.29 23.60
CA GLY A 220 7.77 -36.47 22.46
C GLY A 220 7.77 -37.82 21.75
N GLY A 221 6.73 -38.66 21.89
CA GLY A 221 6.75 -40.04 21.38
C GLY A 221 5.60 -40.39 20.45
N GLY A 222 5.75 -40.12 19.14
CA GLY A 222 4.78 -40.58 18.14
C GLY A 222 5.21 -40.35 16.70
N SER A 223 6.23 -41.07 16.23
CA SER A 223 6.51 -41.17 14.78
C SER A 223 5.39 -41.98 14.08
N PRO A 224 4.94 -41.58 12.88
CA PRO A 224 3.89 -42.31 12.16
C PRO A 224 4.50 -43.59 11.57
N LYS A 225 3.96 -44.75 11.96
CA LYS A 225 4.29 -46.03 11.31
C LYS A 225 3.55 -46.15 9.98
N SER A 226 4.32 -46.58 8.99
CA SER A 226 3.98 -46.85 7.60
C SER A 226 2.76 -47.76 7.41
N ASP A 227 2.00 -47.40 6.38
CA ASP A 227 0.90 -48.08 5.71
C ASP A 227 1.17 -49.57 5.40
N GLN A 228 0.27 -50.44 5.85
CA GLN A 228 0.00 -51.74 5.22
C GLN A 228 -1.52 -51.92 5.11
N PRO A 229 -2.06 -52.32 3.93
CA PRO A 229 -3.49 -52.39 3.73
C PRO A 229 -4.06 -53.67 4.34
N GLN A 230 -4.99 -53.53 5.29
CA GLN A 230 -5.82 -54.65 5.73
C GLN A 230 -6.98 -54.83 4.76
N THR A 231 -6.92 -55.90 3.98
CA THR A 231 -8.04 -56.43 3.22
C THR A 231 -9.10 -56.97 4.18
N PHE A 232 -10.29 -56.37 4.16
CA PHE A 232 -11.46 -56.89 4.87
C PHE A 232 -12.08 -58.03 4.06
N ASP A 233 -12.14 -59.22 4.65
CA ASP A 233 -12.89 -60.35 4.13
C ASP A 233 -14.33 -60.26 4.67
N VAL A 234 -15.30 -60.14 3.77
CA VAL A 234 -16.73 -60.05 4.08
C VAL A 234 -17.38 -61.34 3.57
N ASP A 235 -17.46 -62.34 4.42
CA ASP A 235 -18.43 -63.43 4.32
C ASP A 235 -18.45 -64.28 5.60
N LYS A 236 -19.54 -64.17 6.37
CA LYS A 236 -20.40 -65.30 6.77
C LYS A 236 -21.45 -64.91 7.81
N ASP A 237 -22.71 -65.06 7.36
CA ASP A 237 -23.94 -65.54 8.03
C ASP A 237 -24.33 -64.99 9.41
#